data_AF-A0A7D6Z1T6-F1
#
_entry.id   AF-A0A7D6Z1T6-F1
#
_cell.length_a   1.000
_cell.length_b   1.000
_cell.length_c   1.000
_cell.angle_alpha   90.00
_cell.angle_beta   90.00
_cell.angle_gamma   90.00
#
_symmetry.space_group_name_H-M   'P 1'
#
loop_
_entity.id
_entity.type
_entity.pdbx_description
1 polymer ?
#
loop_
_entity_poly.entity_id
_entity_poly.type
_entity_poly.pdbx_seq_one_letter_code
_entity_poly.pdbx_strand_id
1 'polypeptide(L)'
;MDELREAADGFAVGKLHVEALTMVAAQALARGLDSPALVELACLHSSDTANAPELFLTALRELGLSDATEVDWPQREAAVLLRYARESAARLLGCDGDPSTHVGDISGLLCLLAHSIERPDPAVDELASDFEILHALWDDSGSGSEAHVEQARVAARYLLDGPPYRSIHVRAPARPDVVARRGGLWRRFSKRRS
;
A
#
# COMPACT_ATOMS: atom_id res chain seq x y z
N MET A 1 -9.54 -10.44 -16.64
CA MET A 1 -10.21 -10.12 -15.35
C MET A 1 -9.19 -9.72 -14.29
N ASP A 2 -8.05 -10.43 -14.20
CA ASP A 2 -6.98 -10.11 -13.23
C ASP A 2 -6.39 -8.70 -13.39
N GLU A 3 -6.19 -8.22 -14.63
CA GLU A 3 -5.67 -6.86 -14.85
C GLU A 3 -6.63 -5.75 -14.39
N LEU A 4 -7.95 -6.00 -14.48
CA LEU A 4 -8.95 -5.05 -13.97
C LEU A 4 -8.99 -5.05 -12.43
N ARG A 5 -8.73 -6.21 -11.81
CA ARG A 5 -8.53 -6.31 -10.35
C ARG A 5 -7.25 -5.61 -9.92
N GLU A 6 -6.16 -5.77 -10.67
CA GLU A 6 -4.90 -5.07 -10.44
C GLU A 6 -5.06 -3.57 -10.60
N ALA A 7 -5.79 -3.11 -11.63
CA ALA A 7 -6.11 -1.70 -11.80
C ALA A 7 -6.95 -1.17 -10.65
N ALA A 8 -7.93 -1.92 -10.17
CA ALA A 8 -8.70 -1.57 -8.99
C ALA A 8 -7.81 -1.49 -7.74
N ASP A 9 -6.90 -2.44 -7.55
CA ASP A 9 -5.96 -2.40 -6.42
C ASP A 9 -4.98 -1.22 -6.52
N GLY A 10 -4.54 -0.88 -7.73
CA GLY A 10 -3.74 0.31 -8.00
C GLY A 10 -4.52 1.61 -7.73
N PHE A 11 -5.80 1.64 -8.11
CA PHE A 11 -6.70 2.76 -7.82
C PHE A 11 -6.92 2.94 -6.31
N ALA A 12 -7.11 1.84 -5.58
CA ALA A 12 -7.29 1.79 -4.12
C ALA A 12 -6.25 2.60 -3.35
N VAL A 13 -4.98 2.38 -3.71
CA VAL A 13 -3.83 2.97 -3.02
C VAL A 13 -3.34 4.25 -3.69
N GLY A 14 -4.09 4.78 -4.67
CA GLY A 14 -3.73 5.97 -5.44
C GLY A 14 -2.50 5.82 -6.33
N LYS A 15 -2.11 4.58 -6.70
CA LYS A 15 -1.04 4.30 -7.67
C LYS A 15 -1.51 4.43 -9.12
N LEU A 16 -2.81 4.25 -9.38
CA LEU A 16 -3.39 4.42 -10.70
C LEU A 16 -3.91 5.85 -10.87
N HIS A 17 -3.30 6.59 -11.80
CA HIS A 17 -3.73 7.94 -12.16
C HIS A 17 -5.10 7.91 -12.86
N VAL A 18 -5.91 8.94 -12.63
CA VAL A 18 -7.29 9.02 -13.16
C VAL A 18 -7.31 9.01 -14.69
N GLU A 19 -6.31 9.61 -15.32
CA GLU A 19 -6.14 9.67 -16.77
C GLU A 19 -5.87 8.28 -17.39
N ALA A 20 -5.36 7.34 -16.60
CA ALA A 20 -5.11 5.97 -17.07
C ALA A 20 -6.38 5.10 -17.09
N LEU A 21 -7.46 5.52 -16.42
CA LEU A 21 -8.70 4.75 -16.28
C LEU A 21 -9.39 4.50 -17.64
N THR A 22 -9.34 5.46 -18.56
CA THR A 22 -9.93 5.32 -19.90
C THR A 22 -9.25 4.21 -20.69
N MET A 23 -7.91 4.12 -20.61
CA MET A 23 -7.14 3.06 -21.25
C MET A 23 -7.36 1.71 -20.59
N VAL A 24 -7.46 1.65 -19.26
CA VAL A 24 -7.84 0.43 -18.53
C VAL A 24 -9.21 -0.07 -18.99
N ALA A 25 -10.19 0.83 -19.16
CA ALA A 25 -11.52 0.48 -19.63
C ALA A 25 -11.52 -0.05 -21.06
N ALA A 26 -10.85 0.64 -21.98
CA ALA A 26 -10.70 0.18 -23.37
C ALA A 26 -10.05 -1.22 -23.44
N GLN A 27 -9.02 -1.46 -22.62
CA GLN A 27 -8.35 -2.75 -22.52
C GLN A 27 -9.23 -3.85 -21.89
N ALA A 28 -10.10 -3.51 -20.94
CA ALA A 28 -11.06 -4.44 -20.36
C ALA A 28 -12.12 -4.87 -21.39
N LEU A 29 -12.68 -3.90 -22.13
CA LEU A 29 -13.61 -4.15 -23.24
C LEU A 29 -12.99 -5.02 -24.33
N ALA A 30 -11.75 -4.73 -24.74
CA ALA A 30 -11.03 -5.52 -25.74
C ALA A 30 -10.81 -6.99 -25.32
N ARG A 31 -10.86 -7.28 -24.02
CA ARG A 31 -10.77 -8.64 -23.46
C ARG A 31 -12.15 -9.28 -23.22
N GLY A 32 -13.23 -8.64 -23.68
CA GLY A 32 -14.60 -9.17 -23.60
C GLY A 32 -15.30 -8.93 -22.27
N LEU A 33 -14.80 -8.03 -21.42
CA LEU A 33 -15.56 -7.59 -20.25
C LEU A 33 -16.59 -6.55 -20.70
N ASP A 34 -17.86 -6.94 -20.67
CA ASP A 34 -18.96 -6.08 -21.08
C ASP A 34 -19.59 -5.39 -19.86
N SER A 35 -19.60 -4.06 -19.88
CA SER A 35 -20.18 -3.21 -18.83
C SER A 35 -20.49 -1.85 -19.47
N PRO A 36 -21.74 -1.35 -19.33
CA PRO A 36 -22.09 -0.01 -19.79
C PRO A 36 -21.15 1.07 -19.26
N ALA A 37 -20.76 0.99 -17.98
CA ALA A 37 -19.84 1.95 -17.39
C ALA A 37 -18.42 1.85 -17.96
N LEU A 38 -17.95 0.66 -18.35
CA LEU A 38 -16.68 0.52 -19.08
C LEU A 38 -16.74 1.18 -20.47
N VAL A 39 -17.84 1.01 -21.19
CA VAL A 39 -18.04 1.64 -22.51
C VAL A 39 -18.00 3.16 -22.37
N GLU A 40 -18.72 3.71 -21.40
CA GLU A 40 -18.73 5.15 -21.13
C GLU A 40 -17.34 5.67 -20.72
N LEU A 41 -16.67 4.97 -19.80
CA LEU A 41 -15.33 5.31 -19.33
C LEU A 41 -14.29 5.29 -20.46
N ALA A 42 -14.33 4.28 -21.33
CA ALA A 42 -13.41 4.16 -22.46
C ALA A 42 -13.63 5.27 -23.52
N CYS A 43 -14.84 5.83 -23.58
CA CYS A 43 -15.21 6.90 -24.50
C CYS A 43 -14.94 8.31 -23.96
N LEU A 44 -14.55 8.46 -22.69
CA LEU A 44 -14.20 9.77 -22.15
C LEU A 44 -13.01 10.37 -22.90
N HIS A 45 -13.10 11.67 -23.18
CA HIS A 45 -11.97 12.40 -23.72
C HIS A 45 -10.91 12.58 -22.62
N SER A 46 -9.62 12.57 -22.98
CA SER A 46 -8.52 12.67 -22.01
C SER A 46 -8.50 13.98 -21.20
N SER A 47 -9.26 14.98 -21.62
CA SER A 47 -9.42 16.28 -20.93
C SER A 47 -10.67 16.37 -20.05
N ASP A 48 -11.55 15.37 -20.07
CA ASP A 48 -12.80 15.34 -19.31
C ASP A 48 -12.88 14.07 -18.45
N THR A 49 -11.94 13.98 -17.50
CA THR A 49 -11.74 12.81 -16.65
C THR A 49 -12.36 12.97 -15.26
N ALA A 50 -13.14 14.04 -15.03
CA ALA A 50 -13.74 14.33 -13.73
C ALA A 50 -14.63 13.18 -13.22
N ASN A 51 -15.38 12.55 -14.14
CA ASN A 51 -16.28 11.43 -13.83
C ASN A 51 -15.61 10.05 -13.97
N ALA A 52 -14.35 9.99 -14.43
CA ALA A 52 -13.66 8.73 -14.67
C ALA A 52 -13.57 7.82 -13.43
N PRO A 53 -13.30 8.36 -12.21
CA PRO A 53 -13.32 7.56 -10.99
C PRO A 53 -14.69 6.92 -10.72
N GLU A 54 -15.77 7.69 -10.81
CA GLU A 54 -17.13 7.20 -10.53
C GLU A 54 -17.56 6.12 -11.53
N LEU A 55 -17.25 6.33 -12.81
CA LEU A 55 -17.52 5.35 -13.86
C LEU A 55 -16.71 4.07 -13.66
N PHE A 56 -15.44 4.19 -13.25
CA PHE A 56 -14.61 3.02 -12.94
C PHE A 56 -15.19 2.20 -11.78
N LEU A 57 -15.63 2.86 -10.70
CA LEU A 57 -16.27 2.19 -9.57
C LEU A 57 -17.62 1.56 -9.95
N THR A 58 -18.37 2.19 -10.86
CA THR A 58 -19.61 1.63 -11.40
C THR A 58 -19.34 0.38 -12.23
N ALA A 59 -18.32 0.40 -13.08
CA ALA A 59 -17.90 -0.78 -13.85
C ALA A 59 -17.48 -1.95 -12.95
N LEU A 60 -16.72 -1.71 -11.89
CA LEU A 60 -16.35 -2.76 -10.94
C LEU A 60 -17.56 -3.40 -10.26
N ARG A 61 -18.59 -2.60 -9.92
CA ARG A 61 -19.85 -3.12 -9.36
C ARG A 61 -20.65 -3.94 -10.38
N GLU A 62 -20.80 -3.44 -11.60
CA GLU A 62 -21.51 -4.14 -12.68
C GLU A 62 -20.89 -5.51 -12.99
N LEU A 63 -19.56 -5.60 -12.90
CA LEU A 63 -18.80 -6.82 -13.14
C LEU A 63 -18.67 -7.73 -11.90
N GLY A 64 -19.26 -7.36 -10.76
CA GLY A 64 -19.18 -8.13 -9.52
C GLY A 64 -17.77 -8.20 -8.92
N LEU A 65 -16.93 -7.18 -9.18
CA LEU A 65 -15.56 -7.07 -8.70
C LEU A 65 -15.39 -6.20 -7.45
N SER A 66 -16.50 -5.64 -6.96
CA SER A 66 -16.61 -4.91 -5.69
C SER A 66 -18.01 -5.13 -5.12
N ASP A 67 -18.11 -5.37 -3.81
CA ASP A 67 -19.41 -5.43 -3.15
C ASP A 67 -20.01 -4.01 -3.02
N ALA A 68 -21.32 -3.91 -3.19
CA ALA A 68 -22.06 -2.68 -3.52
C ALA A 68 -22.11 -1.57 -2.44
N THR A 69 -21.26 -1.60 -1.43
CA THR A 69 -21.29 -0.64 -0.32
C THR A 69 -20.04 0.21 -0.33
N GLU A 70 -20.19 1.55 -0.27
CA GLU A 70 -19.10 2.52 -0.07
C GLU A 70 -18.17 2.19 1.12
N VAL A 71 -18.64 1.30 2.00
CA VAL A 71 -17.97 0.77 3.20
C VAL A 71 -16.93 -0.33 2.88
N ASP A 72 -16.62 -0.66 1.62
CA ASP A 72 -15.61 -1.70 1.29
C ASP A 72 -14.28 -1.15 0.74
N TRP A 73 -14.24 0.11 0.30
CA TRP A 73 -13.03 0.68 -0.29
C TRP A 73 -11.87 0.87 0.70
N PRO A 74 -12.07 1.48 1.88
CA PRO A 74 -11.01 1.57 2.88
C PRO A 74 -10.44 0.19 3.27
N GLN A 75 -11.27 -0.85 3.28
CA GLN A 75 -10.90 -2.24 3.58
C GLN A 75 -10.10 -2.84 2.43
N ARG A 76 -10.49 -2.57 1.18
CA ARG A 76 -9.72 -2.99 0.01
C ARG A 76 -8.37 -2.27 -0.05
N GLU A 77 -8.32 -0.96 0.19
CA GLU A 77 -7.07 -0.22 0.32
C GLU A 77 -6.18 -0.86 1.38
N ALA A 78 -6.73 -1.14 2.57
CA ALA A 78 -6.02 -1.79 3.65
C ALA A 78 -5.49 -3.18 3.26
N ALA A 79 -6.31 -4.01 2.60
CA ALA A 79 -5.92 -5.33 2.13
C ALA A 79 -4.79 -5.25 1.08
N VAL A 80 -4.84 -4.28 0.16
CA VAL A 80 -3.82 -4.06 -0.86
C VAL A 80 -2.52 -3.58 -0.24
N LEU A 81 -2.57 -2.60 0.69
CA LEU A 81 -1.38 -2.11 1.40
C LEU A 81 -0.69 -3.25 2.17
N LEU A 82 -1.46 -4.06 2.90
CA LEU A 82 -0.93 -5.21 3.62
C LEU A 82 -0.33 -6.26 2.67
N ARG A 83 -0.98 -6.53 1.54
CA ARG A 83 -0.48 -7.46 0.53
C ARG A 83 0.86 -6.97 -0.06
N TYR A 84 0.96 -5.70 -0.46
CA TYR A 84 2.22 -5.12 -0.93
C TYR A 84 3.31 -5.15 0.13
N ALA A 85 2.98 -4.88 1.40
CA ALA A 85 3.96 -4.98 2.49
C ALA A 85 4.48 -6.42 2.64
N ARG A 86 3.60 -7.41 2.54
CA ARG A 86 3.96 -8.83 2.56
C ARG A 86 4.79 -9.25 1.34
N GLU A 87 4.48 -8.73 0.16
CA GLU A 87 5.28 -8.98 -1.05
C GLU A 87 6.71 -8.44 -0.90
N SER A 88 6.89 -7.21 -0.41
CA SER A 88 8.21 -6.66 -0.11
C SER A 88 8.93 -7.46 0.99
N ALA A 89 8.21 -7.93 2.01
CA ALA A 89 8.77 -8.81 3.04
C ALA A 89 9.23 -10.17 2.47
N ALA A 90 8.47 -10.76 1.56
CA ALA A 90 8.85 -11.99 0.88
C ALA A 90 10.10 -11.79 0.01
N ARG A 91 10.19 -10.67 -0.74
CA ARG A 91 11.40 -10.33 -1.51
C ARG A 91 12.62 -10.11 -0.63
N LEU A 92 12.46 -9.45 0.52
CA LEU A 92 13.52 -9.28 1.51
C LEU A 92 14.06 -10.63 2.01
N LEU A 93 13.17 -11.59 2.30
CA LEU A 93 13.57 -12.94 2.70
C LEU A 93 14.18 -13.75 1.56
N GLY A 94 13.70 -13.54 0.33
CA GLY A 94 14.23 -14.15 -0.89
C GLY A 94 15.55 -13.56 -1.36
N CYS A 95 16.07 -12.52 -0.69
CA CYS A 95 17.27 -11.76 -1.11
C CYS A 95 17.12 -11.14 -2.51
N ASP A 96 15.90 -10.82 -2.92
CA ASP A 96 15.60 -10.24 -4.23
C ASP A 96 15.59 -8.71 -4.13
N GLY A 97 16.69 -8.05 -4.50
CA GLY A 97 16.82 -6.59 -4.45
C GLY A 97 17.52 -6.06 -3.19
N ASP A 98 17.53 -4.74 -3.04
CA ASP A 98 18.21 -4.05 -1.95
C ASP A 98 17.39 -4.11 -0.64
N PRO A 99 17.95 -4.65 0.46
CA PRO A 99 17.25 -4.76 1.73
C PRO A 99 16.77 -3.42 2.31
N SER A 100 17.54 -2.33 2.12
CA SER A 100 17.16 -0.99 2.60
C SER A 100 15.87 -0.52 1.94
N THR A 101 15.79 -0.72 0.62
CA THR A 101 14.60 -0.40 -0.18
C THR A 101 13.37 -1.16 0.31
N HIS A 102 13.47 -2.48 0.53
CA HIS A 102 12.34 -3.27 1.03
C HIS A 102 11.89 -2.86 2.43
N VAL A 103 12.82 -2.55 3.33
CA VAL A 103 12.49 -2.06 4.67
C VAL A 103 11.78 -0.71 4.59
N GLY A 104 12.23 0.20 3.71
CA GLY A 104 11.56 1.47 3.45
C GLY A 104 10.16 1.30 2.89
N ASP A 105 9.99 0.41 1.91
CA ASP A 105 8.69 0.10 1.32
C ASP A 105 7.71 -0.48 2.34
N ILE A 106 8.14 -1.47 3.14
CA ILE A 106 7.31 -2.09 4.18
C ILE A 106 6.91 -1.03 5.23
N SER A 107 7.87 -0.23 5.69
CA SER A 107 7.62 0.86 6.65
C SER A 107 6.59 1.86 6.13
N GLY A 108 6.74 2.32 4.89
CA GLY A 108 5.81 3.25 4.25
C GLY A 108 4.41 2.68 4.08
N LEU A 109 4.30 1.42 3.64
CA LEU A 109 3.02 0.75 3.44
C LEU A 109 2.28 0.48 4.76
N LEU A 110 2.98 0.04 5.80
CA LEU A 110 2.38 -0.17 7.12
C LEU A 110 1.97 1.14 7.78
N CYS A 111 2.75 2.22 7.58
CA CYS A 111 2.37 3.54 8.04
C CYS A 111 1.10 4.05 7.34
N LEU A 112 0.99 3.87 6.01
CA LEU A 112 -0.25 4.19 5.29
C LEU A 112 -1.44 3.36 5.80
N LEU A 113 -1.23 2.06 6.02
CA LEU A 113 -2.26 1.15 6.53
C LEU A 113 -2.75 1.54 7.92
N ALA A 114 -1.83 1.92 8.82
CA ALA A 114 -2.17 2.39 10.16
C ALA A 114 -3.00 3.68 10.15
N HIS A 115 -3.03 4.43 9.04
CA HIS A 115 -3.77 5.69 8.91
C HIS A 115 -4.92 5.64 7.89
N SER A 116 -5.13 4.52 7.19
CA SER A 116 -6.18 4.39 6.16
C SER A 116 -7.54 3.96 6.73
N ILE A 117 -7.58 3.41 7.95
CA ILE A 117 -8.80 2.93 8.61
C ILE A 117 -9.15 3.85 9.79
N GLU A 118 -10.42 4.23 9.93
CA GLU A 118 -10.92 5.08 11.04
C GLU A 118 -10.57 4.54 12.44
N ARG A 119 -10.29 3.25 12.57
CA ARG A 119 -9.71 2.62 13.76
C ARG A 119 -8.52 1.75 13.36
N PRO A 120 -7.29 2.22 13.57
CA PRO A 120 -6.09 1.43 13.33
C PRO A 120 -6.08 0.22 14.26
N ASP A 121 -5.74 -0.96 13.75
CA ASP A 121 -5.36 -2.08 14.61
C ASP A 121 -4.06 -1.70 15.35
N PRO A 122 -4.05 -1.65 16.69
CA PRO A 122 -2.85 -1.31 17.45
C PRO A 122 -1.65 -2.19 17.09
N ALA A 123 -1.88 -3.45 16.72
CA ALA A 123 -0.81 -4.35 16.31
C ALA A 123 -0.16 -3.94 14.97
N VAL A 124 -0.92 -3.31 14.07
CA VAL A 124 -0.41 -2.76 12.81
C VAL A 124 0.38 -1.49 13.06
N ASP A 125 -0.08 -0.62 13.95
CA ASP A 125 0.65 0.59 14.35
C ASP A 125 1.99 0.26 15.05
N GLU A 126 1.99 -0.77 15.90
CA GLU A 126 3.21 -1.31 16.51
C GLU A 126 4.17 -1.88 15.47
N LEU A 127 3.67 -2.65 14.51
CA LEU A 127 4.51 -3.20 13.44
C LEU A 127 5.07 -2.09 12.53
N ALA A 128 4.26 -1.09 12.17
CA ALA A 128 4.69 0.08 11.43
C ALA A 128 5.81 0.83 12.18
N SER A 129 5.65 0.99 13.50
CA SER A 129 6.65 1.58 14.38
C SER A 129 7.98 0.84 14.38
N ASP A 130 7.95 -0.49 14.44
CA ASP A 130 9.16 -1.31 14.44
C ASP A 130 9.91 -1.21 13.10
N PHE A 131 9.19 -1.24 11.96
CA PHE A 131 9.80 -1.05 10.65
C PHE A 131 10.31 0.38 10.41
N GLU A 132 9.67 1.40 10.99
CA GLU A 132 10.16 2.78 10.96
C GLU A 132 11.51 2.90 11.70
N ILE A 133 11.65 2.27 12.86
CA ILE A 133 12.90 2.25 13.62
C ILE A 133 14.00 1.54 12.82
N LEU A 134 13.70 0.37 12.25
CA LEU A 134 14.66 -0.37 11.43
C LEU A 134 15.13 0.45 10.21
N HIS A 135 14.20 1.14 9.54
CA HIS A 135 14.53 2.02 8.42
C HIS A 135 15.43 3.19 8.85
N ALA A 136 15.11 3.85 9.96
CA ALA A 136 15.90 4.97 10.49
C ALA A 136 17.32 4.55 10.91
N LEU A 137 17.46 3.37 11.53
CA LEU A 137 18.78 2.80 11.88
C LEU A 137 19.61 2.47 10.64
N TRP A 138 18.95 2.11 9.53
CA TRP A 138 19.60 1.87 8.26
C TRP A 138 20.16 3.16 7.65
N ASP A 139 19.34 4.21 7.60
CA ASP A 139 19.72 5.54 7.10
C ASP A 139 20.91 6.13 7.88
N ASP A 140 20.90 5.99 9.21
CA ASP A 140 21.93 6.56 10.09
C ASP A 140 23.26 5.77 10.06
N SER A 141 23.27 4.50 9.62
CA SER A 141 24.48 3.63 9.62
C SER A 141 25.22 3.56 8.29
N GLY A 142 24.69 4.13 7.20
CA GLY A 142 25.36 4.30 5.89
C GLY A 142 25.64 3.02 5.08
N SER A 143 25.57 1.86 5.72
CA SER A 143 25.53 0.53 5.11
C SER A 143 24.91 -0.41 6.13
N GLY A 144 23.81 -1.07 5.77
CA GLY A 144 23.13 -2.01 6.66
C GLY A 144 24.09 -3.10 7.11
N SER A 145 24.52 -3.05 8.38
CA SER A 145 25.23 -4.16 9.01
C SER A 145 24.45 -5.45 8.78
N GLU A 146 25.14 -6.58 8.64
CA GLU A 146 24.51 -7.89 8.53
C GLU A 146 23.52 -8.15 9.69
N ALA A 147 23.80 -7.58 10.87
CA ALA A 147 22.89 -7.58 12.01
C ALA A 147 21.57 -6.83 11.75
N HIS A 148 21.61 -5.68 11.06
CA HIS A 148 20.40 -4.93 10.68
C HIS A 148 19.58 -5.67 9.61
N VAL A 149 20.27 -6.28 8.64
CA VAL A 149 19.62 -7.12 7.63
C VAL A 149 18.91 -8.30 8.29
N GLU A 150 19.56 -9.00 9.23
CA GLU A 150 18.92 -10.14 9.90
C GLU A 150 17.76 -9.69 10.80
N GLN A 151 17.86 -8.55 11.50
CA GLN A 151 16.73 -7.98 12.24
C GLN A 151 15.54 -7.66 11.32
N ALA A 152 15.79 -7.07 10.16
CA ALA A 152 14.75 -6.80 9.16
C ALA A 152 14.13 -8.09 8.59
N ARG A 153 14.92 -9.16 8.42
CA ARG A 153 14.40 -10.48 8.03
C ARG A 153 13.54 -11.11 9.12
N VAL A 154 13.93 -11.00 10.39
CA VAL A 154 13.09 -11.45 11.52
C VAL A 154 11.77 -10.69 11.53
N ALA A 155 11.81 -9.37 11.34
CA ALA A 155 10.62 -8.52 11.22
C ALA A 155 9.70 -8.95 10.07
N ALA A 156 10.28 -9.21 8.89
CA ALA A 156 9.56 -9.67 7.72
C ALA A 156 8.87 -11.03 7.95
N ARG A 157 9.52 -11.96 8.66
CA ARG A 157 8.89 -13.23 9.05
C ARG A 157 7.65 -13.00 9.91
N TYR A 158 7.73 -12.10 10.90
CA TYR A 158 6.57 -11.77 11.75
C TYR A 158 5.42 -11.12 10.98
N LEU A 159 5.71 -10.26 10.00
CA LEU A 159 4.70 -9.70 9.11
C LEU A 159 4.00 -10.79 8.26
N LEU A 160 4.76 -11.77 7.77
CA LEU A 160 4.26 -12.87 6.97
C LEU A 160 3.49 -13.93 7.78
N ASP A 161 3.89 -14.18 9.03
CA ASP A 161 3.17 -15.08 9.95
C ASP A 161 1.73 -14.58 10.23
N GLY A 162 1.48 -13.28 10.06
CA GLY A 162 0.17 -12.67 10.23
C GLY A 162 -0.19 -12.36 11.68
N PRO A 163 -1.42 -11.87 11.93
CA PRO A 163 -1.85 -11.50 13.27
C PRO A 163 -1.99 -12.72 14.21
N PRO A 164 -1.67 -12.58 15.52
CA PRO A 164 -1.18 -11.36 16.16
C PRO A 164 0.30 -11.09 15.81
N TYR A 165 0.59 -9.87 15.36
CA TYR A 165 1.94 -9.48 14.99
C TYR A 165 2.83 -9.46 16.23
N ARG A 166 4.06 -9.97 16.09
CA ARG A 166 5.07 -9.96 17.15
C ARG A 166 5.93 -8.72 17.00
N SER A 167 6.22 -8.03 18.11
CA SER A 167 7.17 -6.92 18.09
C SER A 167 8.61 -7.43 17.96
N ILE A 168 9.41 -6.67 17.22
CA ILE A 168 10.84 -6.94 17.00
C ILE A 168 11.68 -6.36 18.14
N HIS A 169 11.20 -5.32 18.82
CA HIS A 169 11.92 -4.64 19.88
C HIS A 169 11.30 -4.89 21.26
N VAL A 170 12.09 -5.43 22.19
CA VAL A 170 11.79 -5.30 23.63
C VAL A 170 11.99 -3.82 23.98
N ARG A 171 10.89 -3.08 24.20
CA ARG A 171 10.95 -1.64 24.51
C ARG A 171 11.84 -1.36 25.72
N ALA A 172 12.98 -0.72 25.50
CA ALA A 172 13.47 0.27 26.45
C ALA A 172 12.53 1.49 26.39
N PRO A 173 12.28 2.20 27.50
CA PRO A 173 11.34 3.33 27.51
C PRO A 173 11.70 4.36 26.42
N ALA A 174 10.70 4.76 25.65
CA ALA A 174 10.83 5.58 24.45
C ALA A 174 11.66 6.84 24.72
N ARG A 175 12.70 7.06 23.92
CA ARG A 175 13.40 8.35 23.91
C ARG A 175 12.57 9.37 23.11
N PRO A 176 12.41 10.60 23.61
CA PRO A 176 11.50 11.61 23.04
C PRO A 176 11.95 12.17 21.67
N ASP A 177 13.17 11.90 21.24
CA ASP A 177 13.77 12.30 19.97
C ASP A 177 13.26 11.50 18.76
N VAL A 178 12.92 10.22 18.95
CA VAL A 178 12.38 9.36 17.87
C VAL A 178 10.94 9.75 17.51
N VAL A 179 10.14 10.14 18.50
CA VAL A 179 8.73 10.55 18.31
C VAL A 179 8.62 11.85 17.50
N ALA A 180 9.60 12.76 17.62
CA ALA A 180 9.63 14.00 16.84
C ALA A 180 9.91 13.78 15.34
N ARG A 181 10.62 12.69 14.97
CA ARG A 181 10.89 12.32 13.57
C ARG A 181 9.64 11.77 12.86
N ARG A 182 8.72 11.12 13.58
CA ARG A 182 7.43 10.60 13.04
C ARG A 182 6.60 11.66 12.29
N GLY A 183 6.57 12.89 12.81
CA GLY A 183 5.83 13.99 12.18
C GLY A 183 6.49 14.57 10.92
N GLY A 184 7.78 14.31 10.70
CA GLY A 184 8.57 14.87 9.60
C GLY A 184 8.51 14.06 8.30
N LEU A 185 8.49 12.73 8.41
CA LEU A 185 8.42 11.81 7.26
C LEU A 185 7.08 11.91 6.52
N TRP A 186 5.97 12.10 7.23
CA TRP A 186 4.63 12.27 6.64
C TRP A 186 4.54 13.45 5.66
N ARG A 187 5.21 14.59 5.93
CA ARG A 187 5.22 15.75 5.01
C ARG A 187 5.91 15.47 3.68
N ARG A 188 6.76 14.44 3.59
CA ARG A 188 7.40 14.04 2.32
C ARG A 188 6.49 13.14 1.49
N PHE A 189 5.66 12.32 2.13
CA PHE A 189 4.71 11.43 1.44
C PHE A 189 3.41 12.15 1.04
N SER A 190 2.92 13.10 1.84
CA SER A 190 1.70 13.87 1.52
C SER A 190 1.89 14.88 0.37
N LYS A 191 3.11 15.37 0.15
CA LYS A 191 3.43 16.33 -0.94
C LYS A 191 3.39 15.74 -2.36
N ARG A 192 3.21 14.43 -2.51
CA ARG A 192 3.03 13.78 -3.82
C ARG A 192 1.56 13.58 -4.22
N ARG A 193 0.59 14.04 -3.42
CA ARG A 193 -0.86 13.98 -3.70
C ARG A 193 -1.44 15.36 -4.09
N SER A 194 -0.77 16.11 -4.95
CA SER A 194 -1.30 17.37 -5.49
C SER A 194 -1.06 17.45 -6.99
#